data_AF-A0A0B8QFL9-F1
#
_entry.id   AF-A0A0B8QFL9-F1
#
_cell.length_a   1.000
_cell.length_b   1.000
_cell.length_c   1.000
_cell.angle_alpha   90.00
_cell.angle_beta   90.00
_cell.angle_gamma   90.00
#
_symmetry.space_group_name_H-M   'P 1'
#
loop_
_entity.id
_entity.type
_entity.pdbx_description
1 polymer ?
#
loop_
_entity_poly.entity_id
_entity_poly.type
_entity_poly.pdbx_seq_one_letter_code
_entity_poly.pdbx_strand_id
1 'polypeptide(L)' 'MNEFNKRLAKFEPSEAREMAKAKFTACFEGNSYSSGEGDNYYIQRVWPELEEKLVSESMRLSEQILLPAKERIQQRE' A
#
# COMPACT_ATOMS: atom_id res chain seq x y z
N MET A 1 -5.33 15.49 -15.24
CA MET A 1 -4.31 14.60 -14.62
C MET A 1 -3.94 15.18 -13.26
N ASN A 2 -4.32 14.50 -12.17
CA ASN A 2 -4.16 14.98 -10.79
C ASN A 2 -2.66 15.17 -10.43
N GLU A 3 -2.32 16.13 -9.57
CA GLU A 3 -0.93 16.54 -9.29
C GLU A 3 -0.06 15.41 -8.70
N PHE A 4 -0.71 14.48 -8.01
CA PHE A 4 -0.15 13.21 -7.56
C PHE A 4 0.32 12.31 -8.71
N ASN A 5 -0.48 12.17 -9.78
CA ASN A 5 -0.12 11.36 -10.95
C ASN A 5 1.04 11.99 -11.74
N LYS A 6 1.16 13.32 -11.76
CA LYS A 6 2.31 14.03 -12.36
C LYS A 6 3.61 13.81 -11.58
N ARG A 7 3.54 13.64 -10.25
CA ARG A 7 4.71 13.31 -9.41
C ARG A 7 5.15 11.86 -9.61
N LEU A 8 4.20 10.93 -9.72
CA LEU A 8 4.50 9.52 -9.97
C LEU A 8 5.09 9.27 -11.36
N ALA A 9 4.68 10.02 -12.38
CA ALA A 9 5.24 9.94 -13.73
C ALA A 9 6.74 10.32 -13.83
N LYS A 10 7.35 10.79 -12.74
CA LYS A 10 8.79 11.13 -12.67
C LYS A 10 9.68 9.99 -12.18
N PHE A 11 9.10 8.93 -11.62
CA PHE A 11 9.85 7.80 -11.07
C PHE A 11 9.84 6.65 -12.06
N GLU A 12 10.98 5.96 -12.16
CA GLU A 12 11.02 4.69 -12.87
C GLU A 12 10.09 3.67 -12.17
N PRO A 13 9.48 2.71 -12.89
CA PRO A 13 8.53 1.75 -12.31
C PRO A 13 9.07 0.98 -11.10
N SER A 14 10.37 0.72 -11.07
CA SER A 14 11.06 0.09 -9.94
C SER A 14 11.08 0.99 -8.70
N GLU A 15 11.41 2.27 -8.86
CA GLU A 15 11.45 3.25 -7.76
C GLU A 15 10.05 3.49 -7.18
N ALA A 16 9.03 3.59 -8.04
CA ALA A 16 7.64 3.71 -7.59
C ALA A 16 7.19 2.50 -6.76
N ARG A 17 7.65 1.30 -7.13
CA ARG A 17 7.35 0.06 -6.41
C ARG A 17 8.03 0.01 -5.04
N GLU A 18 9.29 0.44 -4.95
CA GLU A 18 10.00 0.53 -3.67
C GLU A 18 9.37 1.56 -2.73
N MET A 19 8.97 2.72 -3.26
CA MET A 19 8.24 3.71 -2.46
C MET A 19 6.88 3.18 -1.98
N ALA A 20 6.16 2.43 -2.82
CA ALA A 20 4.91 1.79 -2.44
C ALA A 20 5.14 0.76 -1.32
N LYS A 21 6.20 -0.05 -1.40
CA LYS A 21 6.60 -0.98 -0.34
C LYS A 21 6.88 -0.26 0.98
N ALA A 22 7.66 0.82 0.94
CA ALA A 22 7.95 1.63 2.12
C ALA A 22 6.68 2.25 2.73
N LYS A 23 5.73 2.71 1.90
CA LYS A 23 4.44 3.22 2.37
C LYS A 23 3.57 2.14 2.98
N PHE A 24 3.54 0.95 2.40
CA PHE A 24 2.84 -0.20 2.96
C PHE A 24 3.36 -0.53 4.36
N THR A 25 4.68 -0.67 4.51
CA THR A 25 5.31 -0.95 5.81
C THR A 25 4.99 0.13 6.83
N ALA A 26 5.09 1.40 6.46
CA ALA A 26 4.76 2.51 7.37
C ALA A 26 3.27 2.52 7.80
N CYS A 27 2.35 2.12 6.93
CA CYS A 27 0.93 1.97 7.30
C CYS A 27 0.71 0.77 8.23
N PHE A 28 1.41 -0.34 7.99
CA PHE A 28 1.29 -1.54 8.79
C PHE A 28 1.85 -1.35 10.20
N GLU A 29 3.04 -0.77 10.34
CA GLU A 29 3.73 -0.58 11.62
C GLU A 29 3.26 0.68 12.37
N GLY A 30 2.71 1.66 11.66
CA GLY A 30 2.34 2.94 12.23
C GLY A 30 3.56 3.82 12.52
N ASN A 31 3.44 4.67 13.54
CA ASN A 31 4.53 5.55 13.98
C ASN A 31 4.39 5.86 15.47
N SER A 32 5.28 6.70 16.01
CA SER A 32 5.31 7.05 17.43
C SER A 32 4.05 7.73 17.97
N TYR A 33 3.16 8.24 17.11
CA TYR A 33 1.94 8.96 17.48
C TYR A 33 0.65 8.23 17.08
N SER A 34 0.70 7.23 16.19
CA SER A 34 -0.48 6.50 15.70
C SER A 34 -0.17 5.03 15.52
N SER A 35 -1.06 4.17 16.02
CA SER A 35 -1.01 2.72 15.82
C SER A 35 -1.07 2.36 14.34
N GLY A 36 -0.35 1.33 13.96
CA GLY A 36 -0.37 0.79 12.60
C GLY A 36 -1.59 -0.09 12.36
N GLU A 37 -1.85 -0.43 11.10
CA GLU A 37 -2.88 -1.42 10.76
C GLU A 37 -2.57 -2.78 11.38
N GLY A 38 -1.27 -3.12 11.51
CA GLY A 38 -0.79 -4.36 12.12
C GLY A 38 -1.12 -4.49 13.61
N ASP A 39 -1.48 -3.40 14.30
CA ASP A 39 -1.93 -3.45 15.71
C ASP A 39 -3.37 -3.97 15.85
N ASN A 40 -4.07 -4.17 14.74
CA ASN A 40 -5.42 -4.72 14.73
C ASN A 40 -5.41 -6.20 15.14
N TYR A 41 -6.19 -6.54 16.16
CA TYR A 41 -6.30 -7.92 16.68
C TYR A 41 -6.62 -8.98 15.60
N TYR A 42 -7.45 -8.65 14.61
CA TYR A 42 -7.78 -9.59 13.54
C TYR A 42 -6.60 -9.86 12.61
N ILE A 43 -5.73 -8.87 12.42
CA ILE A 43 -4.50 -9.01 11.63
C ILE A 43 -3.47 -9.79 12.44
N GLN A 44 -3.18 -9.37 13.68
CA GLN A 44 -2.19 -10.05 14.55
C GLN A 44 -2.48 -11.54 14.77
N ARG A 45 -3.77 -11.91 14.83
CA ARG A 45 -4.17 -13.32 14.96
C ARG A 45 -3.73 -14.20 13.79
N VAL A 46 -3.67 -13.64 12.58
CA VAL A 46 -3.35 -14.38 11.35
C VAL A 46 -1.89 -14.15 10.94
N TRP A 47 -1.40 -12.92 11.14
CA TRP A 47 -0.06 -12.46 10.80
C TRP A 47 0.52 -11.67 11.98
N PRO A 48 1.19 -12.34 12.92
CA PRO A 48 1.77 -11.68 14.09
C PRO A 48 3.02 -10.86 13.76
N GLU A 49 3.70 -11.14 12.65
CA GLU A 49 4.92 -10.47 12.22
C GLU A 49 4.84 -10.07 10.74
N LEU A 50 5.49 -8.95 10.40
CA LEU A 50 5.54 -8.44 9.04
C LEU A 50 6.71 -9.05 8.27
N GLU A 51 6.49 -10.19 7.64
CA GLU A 51 7.47 -10.85 6.78
C GLU A 51 7.49 -10.23 5.36
N GLU A 52 8.66 -10.22 4.71
CA GLU A 52 8.81 -9.69 3.34
C GLU A 52 7.86 -10.37 2.33
N LYS A 53 7.60 -11.67 2.52
CA LYS A 53 6.64 -12.42 1.70
C LYS A 53 5.21 -11.92 1.86
N LEU A 54 4.80 -11.53 3.07
CA LEU A 54 3.48 -10.97 3.31
C LEU A 54 3.32 -9.62 2.61
N VAL A 55 4.36 -8.78 2.67
CA VAL A 55 4.39 -7.48 1.99
C VAL A 55 4.22 -7.68 0.47
N SER A 56 5.01 -8.58 -0.13
CA SER A 56 4.98 -8.80 -1.58
C SER A 56 3.62 -9.35 -2.08
N GLU A 57 3.04 -10.32 -1.37
CA GLU A 57 1.72 -10.86 -1.70
C GLU A 57 0.59 -9.85 -1.48
N SER A 58 0.67 -9.06 -0.40
CA SER A 58 -0.33 -8.01 -0.11
C SER A 58 -0.31 -6.91 -1.17
N MET A 59 0.86 -6.50 -1.64
CA MET A 59 0.99 -5.55 -2.75
C MET A 59 0.39 -6.13 -4.04
N ARG A 60 0.70 -7.39 -4.37
CA ARG A 60 0.17 -8.07 -5.56
C ARG A 60 -1.37 -8.14 -5.52
N LEU A 61 -1.95 -8.51 -4.37
CA LEU A 61 -3.41 -8.58 -4.20
C LEU A 61 -4.05 -7.18 -4.25
N SER A 62 -3.42 -6.19 -3.64
CA SER A 62 -3.89 -4.80 -3.65
C SER A 62 -3.93 -4.23 -5.07
N GLU A 63 -2.91 -4.50 -5.89
CA GLU A 63 -2.91 -4.13 -7.30
C GLU A 63 -4.07 -4.78 -8.07
N GLN A 64 -4.34 -6.06 -7.82
CA GLN A 64 -5.42 -6.79 -8.50
C GLN A 64 -6.82 -6.30 -8.12
N ILE A 65 -7.02 -5.86 -6.87
CA ILE A 65 -8.34 -5.52 -6.34
C ILE A 65 -8.59 -4.01 -6.34
N LEU A 66 -7.64 -3.22 -5.83
CA LEU A 66 -7.84 -1.79 -5.59
C LEU A 66 -7.58 -0.94 -6.83
N LEU A 67 -6.69 -1.35 -7.74
CA LEU A 67 -6.42 -0.57 -8.94
C LEU A 67 -7.65 -0.48 -9.86
N PRO A 68 -8.35 -1.58 -10.20
CA PRO A 68 -9.58 -1.49 -10.99
C PRO A 68 -10.69 -0.70 -10.27
N ALA A 69 -10.78 -0.81 -8.94
CA ALA A 69 -11.75 -0.06 -8.15
C ALA A 69 -11.47 1.45 -8.20
N LYS A 70 -10.21 1.86 -8.05
CA LYS A 70 -9.77 3.24 -8.15
C LYS A 70 -10.08 3.82 -9.53
N GLU A 71 -9.76 3.09 -10.60
CA GLU A 71 -10.04 3.53 -11.97
C GLU A 71 -11.54 3.76 -12.20
N ARG A 72 -12.39 2.85 -11.71
CA ARG A 72 -13.84 3.00 -11.80
C ARG A 72 -14.38 4.19 -11.01
N ILE A 73 -13.80 4.49 -9.84
CA ILE A 73 -14.19 5.66 -9.04
C ILE A 73 -13.82 6.95 -9.79
N GLN A 74 -12.61 7.04 -10.35
CA GLN A 74 -12.14 8.21 -11.09
C GLN A 74 -12.92 8.48 -12.39
N GLN A 75 -13.53 7.46 -13.00
CA GLN A 75 -14.41 7.63 -14.17
C GLN A 75 -15.77 8.24 -13.83
N ARG A 76 -16.18 8.22 -12.55
CA ARG A 76 -17.46 8.76 -12.08
C ARG A 76 -17.35 10.20 -11.59
N GLU A 77 -16.14 10.68 -11.33
CA GLU A 77 -15.80 12.07 -10.98
C GLU A 77 -15.55 12.90 -12.25
#